data_AF-A0A3M2MC77-F1
#
_entry.id   AF-A0A3M2MC77-F1
#
_cell.length_a   1.000
_cell.length_b   1.000
_cell.length_c   1.000
_cell.angle_alpha   90.00
_cell.angle_beta   90.00
_cell.angle_gamma   90.00
#
_symmetry.space_group_name_H-M   'P 1'
#
loop_
_entity.id
_entity.type
_entity.pdbx_description
1 polymer ?
#
loop_
_entity_poly.entity_id
_entity_poly.type
_entity_poly.pdbx_seq_one_letter_code
_entity_poly.pdbx_strand_id
1 'polypeptide(L)'
;MLLRGDEDGWGCTVVSECGRSADERLPGPGVRWQTGVRRREGEPPWWSRQLAEAAEGLRELVGRRITDRTFAELGVETEISWFAVRDPVEWEGLVTLRDPDPARFPGEVPPFVVTFQPGRGVLLPDHHLLFSTEAADVWTTLAAIAESCGSPPPLSRFLCGWDGHRDIRIGRGSLQASTGIGSDGVERLGQVHVGRPPGWAGNPELRPRLDGIDLLDEPAADVTGLFRELGHEVEEHGPSVHLPAMGLRLSRPLDAPESFAFIGASLEFPAPLADGLR
;
A
#
# COMPACT_ATOMS: atom_id res chain seq x y z
N MET A 1 -12.44 -0.01 -22.42
CA MET A 1 -11.14 0.58 -22.00
C MET A 1 -10.03 -0.35 -22.41
N LEU A 2 -8.83 0.17 -22.72
CA LEU A 2 -7.65 -0.62 -23.10
C LEU A 2 -6.47 -0.24 -22.19
N LEU A 3 -5.86 -1.22 -21.53
CA LEU A 3 -4.58 -1.08 -20.85
C LEU A 3 -3.50 -1.78 -21.67
N ARG A 4 -2.42 -1.07 -21.98
CA ARG A 4 -1.38 -1.59 -22.86
C ARG A 4 0.01 -1.17 -22.40
N GLY A 5 0.92 -2.14 -22.43
CA GLY A 5 2.35 -1.94 -22.24
C GLY A 5 3.12 -1.96 -23.57
N ASP A 6 3.96 -0.96 -23.76
CA ASP A 6 4.82 -0.74 -24.92
C ASP A 6 6.30 -0.74 -24.48
N GLU A 7 7.23 -0.52 -25.42
CA GLU A 7 8.67 -0.43 -25.09
C GLU A 7 8.98 0.76 -24.16
N ASP A 8 8.21 1.85 -24.29
CA ASP A 8 8.45 3.13 -23.61
C ASP A 8 7.63 3.31 -22.31
N GLY A 9 6.80 2.33 -21.93
CA GLY A 9 5.98 2.39 -20.73
C GLY A 9 4.59 1.81 -20.91
N TRP A 10 3.67 2.23 -20.04
CA TRP A 10 2.29 1.77 -20.03
C TRP A 10 1.33 2.92 -20.33
N GLY A 11 0.21 2.59 -20.97
CA GLY A 11 -0.86 3.52 -21.29
C GLY A 11 -2.24 2.93 -21.05
N CYS A 12 -3.19 3.79 -20.73
CA CYS A 12 -4.61 3.47 -20.62
C CYS A 12 -5.43 4.35 -21.55
N THR A 13 -6.30 3.74 -22.34
CA THR A 13 -7.27 4.43 -23.19
C THR A 13 -8.68 4.11 -22.69
N VAL A 14 -9.42 5.12 -22.25
CA VAL A 14 -10.84 5.01 -21.91
C VAL A 14 -11.67 5.55 -23.07
N VAL A 15 -12.56 4.73 -23.62
CA VAL A 15 -13.48 5.12 -24.70
C VAL A 15 -14.90 5.13 -24.14
N SER A 16 -15.59 6.25 -24.30
CA SER A 16 -17.00 6.40 -23.96
C SER A 16 -17.92 5.88 -25.07
N GLU A 17 -19.19 5.64 -24.76
CA GLU A 17 -20.19 5.21 -25.77
C GLU A 17 -20.35 6.19 -26.94
N CYS A 18 -20.10 7.49 -26.72
CA CYS A 18 -20.14 8.50 -27.79
C CYS A 18 -18.84 8.58 -28.61
N GLY A 19 -17.91 7.64 -28.42
CA GLY A 19 -16.67 7.53 -29.18
C GLY A 19 -15.59 8.52 -28.74
N ARG A 20 -15.78 9.29 -27.67
CA ARG A 20 -14.70 10.12 -27.10
C ARG A 20 -13.71 9.22 -26.37
N SER A 21 -12.43 9.37 -26.70
CA SER A 21 -11.32 8.70 -26.03
C SER A 21 -10.54 9.66 -25.13
N ALA A 22 -10.03 9.14 -24.02
CA ALA A 22 -9.04 9.79 -23.19
C ALA A 22 -7.86 8.83 -23.00
N ASP A 23 -6.67 9.29 -23.38
CA ASP A 23 -5.43 8.55 -23.25
C ASP A 23 -4.64 9.07 -22.06
N GLU A 24 -4.13 8.16 -21.24
CA GLU A 24 -3.32 8.46 -20.07
C GLU A 24 -2.06 7.61 -20.06
N ARG A 25 -0.91 8.26 -19.81
CA ARG A 25 0.36 7.55 -19.57
C ARG A 25 0.43 7.11 -18.10
N LEU A 26 0.80 5.86 -17.88
CA LEU A 26 0.90 5.27 -16.56
C LEU A 26 2.36 5.16 -16.09
N PRO A 27 2.61 5.14 -14.77
CA PRO A 27 3.96 4.97 -14.24
C PRO A 27 4.49 3.56 -14.48
N GLY A 28 5.81 3.41 -14.45
CA GLY A 28 6.49 2.12 -14.52
C GLY A 28 7.29 1.90 -15.82
N PRO A 29 8.19 0.91 -15.82
CA PRO A 29 8.98 0.57 -16.99
C PRO A 29 8.11 -0.05 -18.09
N GLY A 30 8.52 0.13 -19.35
CA GLY A 30 7.92 -0.57 -20.48
C GLY A 30 8.11 -2.09 -20.40
N VAL A 31 7.52 -2.81 -21.34
CA VAL A 31 7.43 -4.27 -21.29
C VAL A 31 8.70 -4.98 -21.78
N ARG A 32 9.66 -4.24 -22.34
CA ARG A 32 10.85 -4.79 -22.97
C ARG A 32 12.01 -4.89 -21.97
N TRP A 33 12.62 -6.07 -21.89
CA TRP A 33 13.89 -6.23 -21.20
C TRP A 33 14.99 -5.44 -21.92
N GLN A 34 15.53 -4.41 -21.26
CA GLN A 34 16.63 -3.62 -21.80
C GLN A 34 17.96 -4.32 -21.51
N THR A 35 18.50 -5.03 -22.49
CA THR A 35 19.88 -5.51 -22.42
C THR A 35 20.83 -4.31 -22.54
N GLY A 36 21.61 -4.02 -21.49
CA GLY A 36 22.82 -3.21 -21.65
C GLY A 36 23.72 -3.81 -22.74
N VAL A 37 24.56 -2.98 -23.36
CA VAL A 37 25.57 -3.15 -24.47
C VAL A 37 25.92 -4.56 -25.00
N ARG A 38 25.79 -5.64 -24.23
CA ARG A 38 25.90 -7.03 -24.69
C ARG A 38 24.53 -7.57 -25.12
N ARG A 39 24.28 -7.53 -26.43
CA ARG A 39 23.12 -8.07 -27.19
C ARG A 39 22.78 -9.57 -26.99
N ARG A 40 23.32 -10.26 -25.97
CA ARG A 40 23.23 -11.73 -25.82
C ARG A 40 22.51 -12.23 -24.58
N GLU A 41 22.02 -11.34 -23.72
CA GLU A 41 21.22 -11.76 -22.57
C GLU A 41 19.75 -11.83 -22.99
N GLY A 42 19.22 -13.05 -23.11
CA GLY A 42 17.78 -13.26 -23.31
C GLY A 42 16.98 -12.76 -22.09
N GLU A 43 15.67 -12.63 -22.25
CA GLU A 43 14.79 -12.26 -21.14
C GLU A 43 14.97 -13.24 -19.97
N PRO A 44 15.27 -12.74 -18.75
CA PRO A 44 15.46 -13.64 -17.63
C PRO A 44 14.13 -14.32 -17.26
N PRO A 45 14.15 -15.55 -16.73
CA PRO A 45 12.92 -16.30 -16.41
C PRO A 45 11.97 -15.60 -15.42
N TRP A 46 12.47 -14.66 -14.62
CA TRP A 46 11.69 -13.87 -13.68
C TRP A 46 11.01 -12.65 -14.30
N TRP A 47 11.37 -12.26 -15.54
CA TRP A 47 10.87 -11.06 -16.20
C TRP A 47 9.36 -11.12 -16.45
N SER A 48 8.86 -12.25 -16.93
CA SER A 48 7.43 -12.45 -17.19
C SER A 48 6.59 -12.29 -15.92
N ARG A 49 7.07 -12.84 -14.80
CA ARG A 49 6.42 -12.68 -13.49
C ARG A 49 6.41 -11.22 -13.05
N GLN A 50 7.54 -10.52 -13.19
CA GLN A 50 7.63 -9.09 -12.88
C GLN A 50 6.65 -8.26 -13.72
N LEU A 51 6.51 -8.57 -15.01
CA LEU A 51 5.55 -7.90 -15.90
C LEU A 51 4.11 -8.20 -15.50
N ALA A 52 3.80 -9.44 -15.12
CA ALA A 52 2.46 -9.80 -14.64
C ALA A 52 2.09 -9.04 -13.36
N GLU A 53 3.02 -8.98 -12.39
CA GLU A 53 2.87 -8.20 -11.15
C GLU A 53 2.68 -6.70 -11.45
N ALA A 54 3.47 -6.14 -12.37
CA ALA A 54 3.32 -4.75 -12.79
C ALA A 54 1.97 -4.48 -13.47
N ALA A 55 1.55 -5.36 -14.40
CA ALA A 55 0.28 -5.25 -15.09
C ALA A 55 -0.91 -5.32 -14.11
N GLU A 56 -0.84 -6.21 -13.11
CA GLU A 56 -1.85 -6.30 -12.06
C GLU A 56 -1.93 -5.01 -11.24
N GLY A 57 -0.79 -4.47 -10.80
CA GLY A 57 -0.75 -3.20 -10.08
C GLY A 57 -1.30 -2.03 -10.91
N LEU A 58 -1.07 -2.03 -12.22
CA LEU A 58 -1.61 -1.02 -13.12
C LEU A 58 -3.12 -1.16 -13.36
N ARG A 59 -3.65 -2.39 -13.50
CA ARG A 59 -5.10 -2.62 -13.57
C ARG A 59 -5.79 -2.12 -12.31
N GLU A 60 -5.22 -2.37 -11.14
CA GLU A 60 -5.72 -1.86 -9.87
C GLU A 60 -5.67 -0.33 -9.81
N LEU A 61 -4.55 0.30 -10.20
CA LEU A 61 -4.40 1.75 -10.25
C LEU A 61 -5.44 2.41 -11.15
N VAL A 62 -5.61 1.88 -12.37
CA VAL A 62 -6.61 2.36 -13.34
C VAL A 62 -8.02 2.20 -12.79
N GLY A 63 -8.32 1.04 -12.19
CA GLY A 63 -9.61 0.79 -11.55
C GLY A 63 -9.94 1.84 -10.49
N ARG A 64 -9.00 2.12 -9.57
CA ARG A 64 -9.17 3.13 -8.52
C ARG A 64 -9.45 4.51 -9.09
N ARG A 65 -8.67 4.95 -10.09
CA ARG A 65 -8.82 6.26 -10.73
C ARG A 65 -10.17 6.44 -11.42
N ILE A 66 -10.61 5.43 -12.16
CA ILE A 66 -11.91 5.47 -12.86
C ILE A 66 -13.05 5.48 -11.85
N THR A 67 -12.98 4.64 -10.81
CA THR A 67 -13.99 4.64 -9.75
C THR A 67 -14.07 6.00 -9.06
N ASP A 68 -12.94 6.63 -8.73
CA ASP A 68 -12.93 7.93 -8.05
C ASP A 68 -13.44 9.07 -8.92
N ARG A 69 -13.04 9.08 -10.18
CA ARG A 69 -13.54 10.04 -11.15
C ARG A 69 -15.05 9.88 -11.38
N THR A 70 -15.52 8.65 -11.55
CA THR A 70 -16.94 8.36 -11.76
C THR A 70 -17.77 8.77 -10.55
N PHE A 71 -17.27 8.50 -9.34
CA PHE A 71 -17.94 8.95 -8.13
C PHE A 71 -18.01 10.47 -8.04
N ALA A 72 -16.90 11.17 -8.33
CA ALA A 72 -16.88 12.63 -8.30
C ALA A 72 -17.81 13.28 -9.36
N GLU A 73 -17.94 12.67 -10.54
CA GLU A 73 -18.74 13.22 -11.64
C GLU A 73 -20.22 12.81 -11.57
N LEU A 74 -20.52 11.57 -11.15
CA LEU A 74 -21.84 10.95 -11.28
C LEU A 74 -22.43 10.45 -9.95
N GLY A 75 -21.67 10.43 -8.85
CA GLY A 75 -22.12 9.91 -7.56
C GLY A 75 -22.29 8.38 -7.50
N VAL A 76 -21.79 7.66 -8.50
CA VAL A 76 -21.82 6.18 -8.58
C VAL A 76 -20.41 5.64 -8.73
N GLU A 77 -20.22 4.36 -8.42
CA GLU A 77 -18.93 3.70 -8.58
C GLU A 77 -18.86 2.85 -9.85
N THR A 78 -17.65 2.38 -10.14
CA THR A 78 -17.41 1.47 -11.26
C THR A 78 -16.87 0.13 -10.78
N GLU A 79 -17.23 -0.89 -11.53
CA GLU A 79 -16.55 -2.19 -11.55
C GLU A 79 -15.91 -2.39 -12.93
N ILE A 80 -14.74 -3.03 -12.97
CA ILE A 80 -14.03 -3.27 -14.22
C ILE A 80 -13.75 -4.76 -14.35
N SER A 81 -14.40 -5.37 -15.34
CA SER A 81 -14.08 -6.73 -15.79
C SER A 81 -12.94 -6.67 -16.80
N TRP A 82 -11.82 -7.33 -16.49
CA TRP A 82 -10.62 -7.34 -17.32
C TRP A 82 -10.50 -8.63 -18.13
N PHE A 83 -10.14 -8.48 -19.40
CA PHE A 83 -9.97 -9.56 -20.36
C PHE A 83 -8.58 -9.47 -20.99
N ALA A 84 -7.79 -10.54 -20.89
CA ALA A 84 -6.46 -10.58 -21.50
C ALA A 84 -6.60 -10.66 -23.03
N VAL A 85 -6.06 -9.67 -23.74
CA VAL A 85 -5.90 -9.72 -25.20
C VAL A 85 -4.55 -10.37 -25.53
N ARG A 86 -3.50 -9.93 -24.81
CA ARG A 86 -2.14 -10.49 -24.88
C ARG A 86 -1.50 -10.41 -23.49
N ASP A 87 -1.62 -11.49 -22.73
CA ASP A 87 -1.04 -11.56 -21.38
C ASP A 87 0.51 -11.52 -21.41
N PRO A 88 1.18 -10.79 -20.50
CA PRO A 88 0.65 -9.90 -19.46
C PRO A 88 0.49 -8.43 -19.92
N VAL A 89 0.71 -8.11 -21.19
CA VAL A 89 1.00 -6.76 -21.69
C VAL A 89 -0.18 -5.99 -22.28
N GLU A 90 -1.31 -6.64 -22.57
CA GLU A 90 -2.47 -5.99 -23.21
C GLU A 90 -3.79 -6.57 -22.71
N TRP A 91 -4.68 -5.68 -22.25
CA TRP A 91 -5.92 -6.02 -21.57
C TRP A 91 -7.05 -5.09 -21.96
N GLU A 92 -8.22 -5.65 -22.23
CA GLU A 92 -9.47 -4.91 -22.40
C GLU A 92 -10.25 -4.90 -21.10
N GLY A 93 -10.74 -3.72 -20.71
CA GLY A 93 -11.59 -3.52 -19.54
C GLY A 93 -13.00 -3.12 -19.96
N LEU A 94 -14.00 -3.89 -19.54
CA LEU A 94 -15.41 -3.50 -19.57
C LEU A 94 -15.75 -2.80 -18.26
N VAL A 95 -16.16 -1.54 -18.35
CA VAL A 95 -16.53 -0.72 -17.19
C VAL A 95 -18.04 -0.77 -17.02
N THR A 96 -18.50 -1.17 -15.84
CA THR A 96 -19.91 -1.17 -15.44
C THR A 96 -20.11 -0.22 -14.26
N LEU A 97 -21.32 0.34 -14.14
CA LEU A 97 -21.69 1.20 -13.01
C LEU A 97 -22.28 0.35 -11.88
N ARG A 98 -22.04 0.76 -10.64
CA ARG A 98 -22.60 0.16 -9.43
C ARG A 98 -22.90 1.22 -8.38
N ASP A 99 -23.70 0.85 -7.39
CA ASP A 99 -23.96 1.70 -6.23
C ASP A 99 -22.65 2.08 -5.53
N PRO A 100 -22.57 3.32 -4.99
CA PRO A 100 -21.37 3.76 -4.31
C PRO A 100 -21.09 2.92 -3.06
N ASP A 101 -19.81 2.73 -2.77
CA ASP A 101 -19.41 2.07 -1.55
C ASP A 101 -19.89 2.88 -0.33
N PRO A 102 -20.60 2.28 0.64
CA PRO A 102 -21.05 2.96 1.86
C PRO A 102 -19.95 3.72 2.61
N ALA A 103 -18.69 3.23 2.57
CA ALA A 103 -17.57 3.93 3.21
C ALA A 103 -17.19 5.26 2.51
N ARG A 104 -17.84 5.63 1.41
CA ARG A 104 -17.78 7.00 0.84
C ARG A 104 -18.48 8.01 1.75
N PHE A 105 -19.42 7.56 2.57
CA PHE A 105 -20.27 8.40 3.39
C PHE A 105 -19.80 8.33 4.86
N PRO A 106 -19.49 9.47 5.49
CA PRO A 106 -19.03 9.49 6.88
C PRO A 106 -20.01 8.78 7.82
N GLY A 107 -19.49 7.83 8.60
CA GLY A 107 -20.24 7.16 9.67
C GLY A 107 -21.07 5.94 9.26
N GLU A 108 -21.17 5.60 7.96
CA GLU A 108 -21.91 4.40 7.53
C GLU A 108 -21.14 3.11 7.79
N VAL A 109 -19.81 3.16 7.78
CA VAL A 109 -18.92 2.01 7.96
C VAL A 109 -17.88 2.33 9.03
N PRO A 110 -17.69 1.45 10.03
CA PRO A 110 -16.60 1.62 11.00
C PRO A 110 -15.24 1.41 10.32
N PRO A 111 -14.24 2.28 10.56
CA PRO A 111 -12.91 2.10 9.99
C PRO A 111 -12.19 0.93 10.65
N PHE A 112 -11.26 0.33 9.92
CA PHE A 112 -10.30 -0.62 10.48
C PHE A 112 -9.15 0.17 11.11
N VAL A 113 -9.18 0.29 12.44
CA VAL A 113 -8.21 1.10 13.20
C VAL A 113 -6.98 0.27 13.55
N VAL A 114 -5.80 0.75 13.18
CA VAL A 114 -4.51 0.17 13.57
C VAL A 114 -3.86 1.11 14.57
N THR A 115 -3.87 0.77 15.86
CA THR A 115 -3.28 1.62 16.90
C THR A 115 -1.81 1.26 17.10
N PHE A 116 -0.91 2.16 16.74
CA PHE A 116 0.52 2.02 16.91
C PHE A 116 0.88 2.23 18.38
N GLN A 117 1.69 1.31 18.93
CA GLN A 117 2.22 1.40 20.28
C GLN A 117 3.75 1.25 20.21
N PRO A 118 4.49 2.37 20.12
CA PRO A 118 5.95 2.36 20.09
C PRO A 118 6.57 1.46 21.17
N GLY A 119 7.55 0.65 20.76
CA GLY A 119 8.20 -0.34 21.63
C GLY A 119 7.37 -1.60 21.93
N ARG A 120 6.11 -1.69 21.51
CA ARG A 120 5.24 -2.84 21.76
C ARG A 120 4.73 -3.51 20.48
N GLY A 121 4.33 -2.74 19.47
CA GLY A 121 3.78 -3.23 18.21
C GLY A 121 2.50 -2.49 17.85
N VAL A 122 1.52 -3.18 17.25
CA VAL A 122 0.22 -2.57 16.89
C VAL A 122 -0.95 -3.35 17.49
N LEU A 123 -1.95 -2.60 17.95
CA LEU A 123 -3.25 -3.12 18.35
C LEU A 123 -4.25 -2.94 17.22
N LEU A 124 -4.89 -4.04 16.82
CA LEU A 124 -5.96 -4.08 15.83
C LEU A 124 -7.29 -4.38 16.55
N PRO A 125 -8.45 -4.29 15.88
CA PRO A 125 -9.76 -4.43 16.52
C PRO A 125 -9.92 -5.75 17.28
N ASP A 126 -9.57 -6.87 16.64
CA ASP A 126 -9.75 -8.22 17.18
C ASP A 126 -8.44 -8.99 17.37
N HIS A 127 -7.33 -8.43 16.88
CA HIS A 127 -6.02 -9.08 16.87
C HIS A 127 -4.91 -8.10 17.23
N HIS A 128 -3.77 -8.60 17.69
CA HIS A 128 -2.63 -7.74 18.02
C HIS A 128 -1.35 -8.31 17.40
N LEU A 129 -0.58 -7.45 16.75
CA LEU A 129 0.72 -7.80 16.18
C LEU A 129 1.77 -7.11 17.06
N LEU A 130 2.28 -7.84 18.04
CA LEU A 130 3.29 -7.37 18.97
C LEU A 130 4.67 -7.77 18.47
N PHE A 131 5.72 -7.02 18.82
CA PHE A 131 7.09 -7.41 18.46
C PHE A 131 7.53 -8.73 19.11
N SER A 132 6.82 -9.19 20.14
CA SER A 132 6.99 -10.52 20.72
C SER A 132 6.24 -11.64 19.98
N THR A 133 5.38 -11.32 19.00
CA THR A 133 4.61 -12.30 18.23
C THR A 133 5.53 -13.09 17.29
N GLU A 134 5.48 -14.42 17.37
CA GLU A 134 6.22 -15.31 16.49
C GLU A 134 5.68 -15.27 15.06
N ALA A 135 6.55 -15.51 14.08
CA ALA A 135 6.19 -15.38 12.67
C ALA A 135 4.96 -16.22 12.26
N ALA A 136 4.81 -17.44 12.79
CA ALA A 136 3.64 -18.29 12.52
C ALA A 136 2.31 -17.62 12.94
N ASP A 137 2.31 -16.95 14.09
CA ASP A 137 1.15 -16.23 14.62
C ASP A 137 0.91 -14.92 13.88
N VAL A 138 1.96 -14.23 13.42
CA VAL A 138 1.85 -13.06 12.53
C VAL A 138 1.07 -13.43 11.27
N TRP A 139 1.43 -14.54 10.62
CA TRP A 139 0.79 -14.98 9.38
C TRP A 139 -0.64 -15.44 9.58
N THR A 140 -0.91 -16.14 10.68
CA THR A 140 -2.27 -16.54 11.06
C THR A 140 -3.14 -15.31 11.32
N THR A 141 -2.59 -14.30 12.00
CA THR A 141 -3.26 -13.04 12.29
C THR A 141 -3.59 -12.26 11.01
N LEU A 142 -2.62 -12.13 10.08
CA LEU A 142 -2.88 -11.47 8.79
C LEU A 142 -3.97 -12.18 7.98
N ALA A 143 -3.99 -13.53 8.00
CA ALA A 143 -5.03 -14.29 7.31
C ALA A 143 -6.42 -14.05 7.91
N ALA A 144 -6.54 -14.03 9.24
CA ALA A 144 -7.80 -13.74 9.92
C ALA A 144 -8.31 -12.31 9.63
N ILE A 145 -7.41 -11.33 9.60
CA ILE A 145 -7.76 -9.95 9.24
C ILE A 145 -8.24 -9.89 7.79
N ALA A 146 -7.52 -10.52 6.86
CA ALA A 146 -7.92 -10.54 5.45
C ALA A 146 -9.33 -11.13 5.27
N GLU A 147 -9.60 -12.26 5.93
CA GLU A 147 -10.94 -12.88 5.93
C GLU A 147 -12.01 -11.93 6.48
N SER A 148 -11.77 -11.31 7.65
CA SER A 148 -12.73 -10.37 8.26
C SER A 148 -13.01 -9.12 7.40
N CYS A 149 -12.00 -8.69 6.63
CA CYS A 149 -12.08 -7.53 5.74
C CYS A 149 -12.53 -7.90 4.32
N GLY A 150 -12.86 -9.17 4.06
CA GLY A 150 -13.26 -9.65 2.73
C GLY A 150 -12.17 -9.52 1.66
N SER A 151 -10.89 -9.53 2.06
CA SER A 151 -9.76 -9.38 1.15
C SER A 151 -9.07 -10.72 0.84
N PRO A 152 -8.27 -10.80 -0.24
CA PRO A 152 -7.51 -11.99 -0.58
C PRO A 152 -6.53 -12.39 0.54
N PRO A 153 -6.15 -13.68 0.63
CA PRO A 153 -5.22 -14.15 1.65
C PRO A 153 -3.85 -13.45 1.55
N PRO A 154 -3.07 -13.43 2.66
CA PRO A 154 -1.77 -12.75 2.70
C PRO A 154 -0.83 -13.20 1.59
N LEU A 155 -0.32 -12.23 0.83
CA LEU A 155 0.60 -12.48 -0.26
C LEU A 155 2.03 -12.44 0.27
N SER A 156 2.81 -13.49 -0.01
CA SER A 156 4.24 -13.50 0.32
C SER A 156 5.01 -12.70 -0.71
N ARG A 157 5.86 -11.78 -0.24
CA ARG A 157 6.76 -10.99 -1.10
C ARG A 157 8.17 -11.03 -0.55
N PHE A 158 9.15 -10.97 -1.44
CA PHE A 158 10.54 -10.81 -1.04
C PHE A 158 10.77 -9.33 -0.69
N LEU A 159 11.27 -9.08 0.52
CA LEU A 159 11.71 -7.76 0.95
C LEU A 159 13.11 -7.90 1.57
N CYS A 160 14.09 -7.23 0.98
CA CYS A 160 15.48 -7.30 1.45
C CYS A 160 15.58 -6.81 2.91
N GLY A 161 16.35 -7.53 3.72
CA GLY A 161 16.55 -7.23 5.14
C GLY A 161 15.57 -7.92 6.09
N TRP A 162 14.62 -8.69 5.57
CA TRP A 162 13.65 -9.47 6.36
C TRP A 162 13.67 -10.94 5.98
N ASP A 163 13.40 -11.81 6.95
CA ASP A 163 13.31 -13.26 6.74
C ASP A 163 11.93 -13.65 6.17
N GLY A 164 10.89 -12.91 6.56
CA GLY A 164 9.54 -13.06 6.02
C GLY A 164 8.86 -11.70 5.81
N HIS A 165 8.05 -11.60 4.76
CA HIS A 165 7.24 -10.42 4.51
C HIS A 165 5.94 -10.81 3.79
N ARG A 166 4.82 -10.32 4.32
CA ARG A 166 3.49 -10.52 3.72
C ARG A 166 2.64 -9.25 3.80
N ASP A 167 1.78 -9.08 2.81
CA ASP A 167 0.80 -8.01 2.75
C ASP A 167 -0.63 -8.51 2.57
N ILE A 168 -1.58 -7.77 3.13
CA ILE A 168 -3.02 -7.92 2.91
C ILE A 168 -3.63 -6.57 2.51
N ARG A 169 -4.77 -6.63 1.82
CA ARG A 169 -5.58 -5.44 1.52
C ARG A 169 -6.61 -5.20 2.62
N ILE A 170 -6.87 -3.93 2.94
CA ILE A 170 -7.95 -3.48 3.82
C ILE A 170 -8.59 -2.28 3.14
N GLY A 171 -9.79 -2.45 2.59
CA GLY A 171 -10.34 -1.50 1.63
C GLY A 171 -9.37 -1.30 0.45
N ARG A 172 -8.92 -0.06 0.25
CA ARG A 172 -7.87 0.30 -0.73
C ARG A 172 -6.48 0.46 -0.11
N GLY A 173 -6.40 0.44 1.22
CA GLY A 173 -5.15 0.42 1.95
C GLY A 173 -4.53 -0.97 1.97
N SER A 174 -3.32 -1.03 2.54
CA SER A 174 -2.58 -2.26 2.76
C SER A 174 -2.02 -2.30 4.17
N LEU A 175 -2.10 -3.47 4.80
CA LEU A 175 -1.37 -3.80 6.02
C LEU A 175 -0.31 -4.84 5.68
N GLN A 176 0.92 -4.57 6.06
CA GLN A 176 2.07 -5.42 5.79
C GLN A 176 2.78 -5.74 7.09
N ALA A 177 3.28 -6.96 7.21
CA ALA A 177 4.13 -7.37 8.32
C ALA A 177 5.41 -7.99 7.79
N SER A 178 6.51 -7.62 8.40
CA SER A 178 7.84 -8.17 8.13
C SER A 178 8.40 -8.80 9.40
N THR A 179 9.03 -9.95 9.26
CA THR A 179 9.57 -10.75 10.36
C THR A 179 11.07 -10.93 10.20
N GLY A 180 11.77 -11.03 11.33
CA GLY A 180 13.21 -11.22 11.38
C GLY A 180 13.62 -12.19 12.48
N ILE A 181 14.71 -12.91 12.26
CA ILE A 181 15.30 -13.84 13.21
C ILE A 181 16.10 -13.06 14.26
N GLY A 182 15.68 -13.19 15.52
CA GLY A 182 16.37 -12.60 16.66
C GLY A 182 17.69 -13.30 17.01
N SER A 183 18.42 -12.74 17.97
CA SER A 183 19.67 -13.34 18.49
C SER A 183 19.44 -14.69 19.18
N ASP A 184 18.22 -14.97 19.61
CA ASP A 184 17.79 -16.25 20.19
C ASP A 184 17.39 -17.28 19.12
N GLY A 185 17.51 -16.94 17.83
CA GLY A 185 17.20 -17.82 16.70
C GLY A 185 15.71 -17.95 16.41
N VAL A 186 14.83 -17.22 17.12
CA VAL A 186 13.38 -17.25 16.89
C VAL A 186 12.98 -16.10 15.97
N GLU A 187 12.20 -16.43 14.93
CA GLU A 187 11.66 -15.46 13.99
C GLU A 187 10.41 -14.79 14.56
N ARG A 188 10.44 -13.46 14.69
CA ARG A 188 9.34 -12.66 15.25
C ARG A 188 9.00 -11.47 14.38
N LEU A 189 7.87 -10.85 14.65
CA LEU A 189 7.50 -9.57 14.05
C LEU A 189 8.61 -8.54 14.27
N GLY A 190 9.09 -7.94 13.19
CA GLY A 190 10.07 -6.85 13.25
C GLY A 190 9.54 -5.50 12.76
N GLN A 191 8.60 -5.52 11.81
CA GLN A 191 7.98 -4.31 11.29
C GLN A 191 6.51 -4.52 10.95
N VAL A 192 5.70 -3.51 11.22
CA VAL A 192 4.36 -3.35 10.63
C VAL A 192 4.37 -2.12 9.76
N HIS A 193 3.87 -2.23 8.53
CA HIS A 193 3.67 -1.10 7.64
C HIS A 193 2.20 -1.01 7.23
N VAL A 194 1.64 0.20 7.33
CA VAL A 194 0.31 0.56 6.87
C VAL A 194 0.47 1.56 5.74
N GLY A 195 -0.15 1.26 4.61
CA GLY A 195 -0.20 2.14 3.44
C GLY A 195 -1.64 2.49 3.11
N ARG A 196 -1.91 3.77 2.88
CA ARG A 196 -3.18 4.27 2.36
C ARG A 196 -2.89 5.13 1.13
N PRO A 197 -3.24 4.68 -0.08
CA PRO A 197 -3.06 5.50 -1.27
C PRO A 197 -3.89 6.78 -1.13
N PRO A 198 -3.49 7.87 -1.80
CA PRO A 198 -4.29 9.08 -1.79
C PRO A 198 -5.66 8.86 -2.42
N GLY A 199 -6.65 9.64 -1.97
CA GLY A 199 -8.05 9.50 -2.37
C GLY A 199 -8.86 8.69 -1.38
N TRP A 200 -10.06 8.27 -1.78
CA TRP A 200 -10.96 7.50 -0.91
C TRP A 200 -10.37 6.12 -0.61
N ALA A 201 -10.54 5.67 0.64
CA ALA A 201 -9.78 4.59 1.25
C ALA A 201 -10.43 3.19 1.21
N GLY A 202 -11.60 3.02 0.60
CA GLY A 202 -12.28 1.73 0.57
C GLY A 202 -13.11 1.42 1.81
N ASN A 203 -13.94 0.37 1.74
CA ASN A 203 -14.56 -0.26 2.90
C ASN A 203 -13.82 -1.55 3.30
N PRO A 204 -13.43 -1.71 4.57
CA PRO A 204 -13.38 -0.66 5.59
C PRO A 204 -12.23 0.30 5.33
N GLU A 205 -12.36 1.55 5.78
CA GLU A 205 -11.28 2.52 5.68
C GLU A 205 -10.17 2.17 6.69
N LEU A 206 -8.94 2.01 6.19
CA LEU A 206 -7.77 1.78 7.03
C LEU A 206 -7.29 3.07 7.69
N ARG A 207 -7.21 3.09 9.03
CA ARG A 207 -6.79 4.26 9.82
C ARG A 207 -5.68 3.91 10.81
N PRO A 208 -4.41 4.18 10.50
CA PRO A 208 -3.34 4.02 11.47
C PRO A 208 -3.34 5.21 12.46
N ARG A 209 -3.35 4.90 13.75
CA ARG A 209 -3.41 5.90 14.81
C ARG A 209 -2.24 5.78 15.77
N LEU A 210 -1.77 6.91 16.26
CA LEU A 210 -0.86 6.98 17.40
C LEU A 210 -1.40 8.03 18.37
N ASP A 211 -1.62 7.64 19.63
CA ASP A 211 -2.15 8.51 20.68
C ASP A 211 -3.43 9.26 20.29
N GLY A 212 -4.29 8.59 19.50
CA GLY A 212 -5.56 9.14 19.01
C GLY A 212 -5.46 9.97 17.73
N ILE A 213 -4.26 10.30 17.26
CA ILE A 213 -4.01 11.04 16.01
C ILE A 213 -4.07 10.05 14.84
N ASP A 214 -4.83 10.36 13.79
CA ASP A 214 -4.81 9.61 12.54
C ASP A 214 -3.64 10.07 11.66
N LEU A 215 -2.64 9.20 11.52
CA LEU A 215 -1.35 9.57 10.95
C LEU A 215 -1.41 9.89 9.44
N LEU A 216 -2.46 9.44 8.75
CA LEU A 216 -2.60 9.59 7.30
C LEU A 216 -3.76 10.49 6.88
N ASP A 217 -4.50 11.08 7.84
CA ASP A 217 -5.66 11.94 7.57
C ASP A 217 -5.30 13.42 7.61
N GLU A 218 -4.39 13.78 8.52
CA GLU A 218 -3.95 15.15 8.72
C GLU A 218 -2.79 15.53 7.77
N PRO A 219 -2.63 16.82 7.44
CA PRO A 219 -1.48 17.30 6.68
C PRO A 219 -0.15 16.90 7.32
N ALA A 220 0.83 16.47 6.53
CA ALA A 220 2.10 15.99 7.05
C ALA A 220 2.84 17.06 7.89
N ALA A 221 2.76 18.34 7.48
CA ALA A 221 3.31 19.45 8.23
C ALA A 221 2.72 19.56 9.66
N ASP A 222 1.42 19.32 9.82
CA ASP A 222 0.74 19.44 11.12
C ASP A 222 1.11 18.26 12.03
N VAL A 223 1.11 17.04 11.49
CA VAL A 223 1.54 15.83 12.23
C VAL A 223 2.99 15.96 12.68
N THR A 224 3.88 16.42 11.81
CA THR A 224 5.30 16.60 12.15
C THR A 224 5.53 17.75 13.12
N GLY A 225 4.79 18.85 12.97
CA GLY A 225 4.78 19.97 13.91
C GLY A 225 4.39 19.52 15.30
N LEU A 226 3.30 18.76 15.42
CA LEU A 226 2.83 18.20 16.68
C LEU A 226 3.89 17.33 17.37
N PHE A 227 4.56 16.44 16.64
CA PHE A 227 5.63 15.62 17.24
C PHE A 227 6.80 16.46 17.76
N ARG A 228 7.19 17.51 17.05
CA ARG A 228 8.22 18.45 17.52
C ARG A 228 7.79 19.19 18.78
N GLU A 229 6.54 19.63 18.83
CA GLU A 229 5.97 20.31 20.01
C GLU A 229 5.90 19.39 21.23
N LEU A 230 5.65 18.10 21.02
CA LEU A 230 5.71 17.07 22.05
C LEU A 230 7.15 16.70 22.46
N GLY A 231 8.17 17.31 21.84
CA GLY A 231 9.58 17.14 22.18
C GLY A 231 10.26 15.94 21.52
N HIS A 232 9.66 15.36 20.49
CA HIS A 232 10.30 14.29 19.73
C HIS A 232 11.35 14.83 18.76
N GLU A 233 12.44 14.08 18.64
CA GLU A 233 13.37 14.25 17.52
C GLU A 233 12.71 13.76 16.23
N VAL A 234 12.70 14.63 15.21
CA VAL A 234 12.08 14.38 13.92
C VAL A 234 13.16 14.52 12.84
N GLU A 235 13.48 13.40 12.20
CA GLU A 235 14.47 13.32 11.11
C GLU A 235 13.75 13.29 9.76
N GLU A 236 14.08 14.21 8.86
CA GLU A 236 13.50 14.26 7.52
C GLU A 236 14.49 13.77 6.46
N HIS A 237 14.03 12.84 5.62
CA HIS A 237 14.80 12.24 4.54
C HIS A 237 13.96 12.22 3.26
N GLY A 238 13.96 13.34 2.54
CA GLY A 238 13.14 13.52 1.33
C GLY A 238 11.65 13.36 1.64
N PRO A 239 10.92 12.42 1.00
CA PRO A 239 9.50 12.21 1.27
C PRO A 239 9.22 11.46 2.58
N SER A 240 10.25 11.03 3.31
CA SER A 240 10.12 10.25 4.55
C SER A 240 10.44 11.08 5.79
N VAL A 241 9.70 10.82 6.86
CA VAL A 241 9.95 11.37 8.19
C VAL A 241 10.18 10.20 9.15
N HIS A 242 11.15 10.31 10.04
CA HIS A 242 11.53 9.28 10.99
C HIS A 242 11.58 9.86 12.41
N LEU A 243 11.01 9.12 13.36
CA LEU A 243 11.01 9.42 14.78
C LEU A 243 11.75 8.27 15.50
N PRO A 244 13.09 8.35 15.65
CA PRO A 244 13.91 7.22 16.08
C PRO A 244 13.50 6.65 17.44
N ALA A 245 13.17 7.52 18.40
CA ALA A 245 12.77 7.13 19.74
C ALA A 245 11.47 6.29 19.76
N MET A 246 10.63 6.43 18.72
CA MET A 246 9.40 5.67 18.55
C MET A 246 9.53 4.47 17.62
N GLY A 247 10.62 4.37 16.85
CA GLY A 247 10.71 3.43 15.73
C GLY A 247 9.65 3.70 14.65
N LEU A 248 9.13 4.93 14.56
CA LEU A 248 8.07 5.32 13.64
C LEU A 248 8.67 5.98 12.40
N ARG A 249 8.24 5.53 11.22
CA ARG A 249 8.54 6.17 9.95
C ARG A 249 7.26 6.48 9.20
N LEU A 250 7.14 7.70 8.69
CA LEU A 250 6.01 8.18 7.90
C LEU A 250 6.51 8.49 6.48
N SER A 251 5.71 8.19 5.46
CA SER A 251 6.08 8.41 4.06
C SER A 251 5.01 9.20 3.30
N ARG A 252 5.49 10.13 2.49
CA ARG A 252 4.70 10.92 1.53
C ARG A 252 4.92 10.38 0.11
N PRO A 253 4.03 10.70 -0.83
CA PRO A 253 4.35 10.51 -2.24
C PRO A 253 5.58 11.33 -2.62
N LEU A 254 6.37 10.80 -3.55
CA LEU A 254 7.49 11.55 -4.13
C LEU A 254 6.96 12.84 -4.77
N ASP A 255 7.66 13.96 -4.54
CA ASP A 255 7.33 15.30 -5.05
C ASP A 255 6.00 15.90 -4.55
N ALA A 256 5.36 15.31 -3.53
CA ALA A 256 4.18 15.90 -2.91
C ALA A 256 4.55 17.11 -2.03
N PRO A 257 3.71 18.18 -2.00
CA PRO A 257 3.93 19.31 -1.11
C PRO A 257 3.79 18.88 0.37
N GLU A 258 4.34 19.68 1.29
CA GLU A 258 4.22 19.44 2.75
C GLU A 258 2.79 19.51 3.28
N SER A 259 1.91 20.21 2.57
CA SER A 259 0.47 20.23 2.85
C SER A 259 -0.24 18.92 2.52
N PHE A 260 0.43 17.98 1.84
CA PHE A 260 -0.12 16.68 1.53
C PHE A 260 -0.04 15.77 2.76
N ALA A 261 -1.07 14.95 2.98
CA ALA A 261 -1.06 13.96 4.04
C ALA A 261 -0.03 12.86 3.79
N PHE A 262 0.40 12.18 4.84
CA PHE A 262 1.19 10.96 4.68
C PHE A 262 0.34 9.87 3.99
N ILE A 263 1.00 8.99 3.23
CA ILE A 263 0.38 7.82 2.57
C ILE A 263 0.84 6.50 3.18
N GLY A 264 1.82 6.53 4.08
CA GLY A 264 2.30 5.34 4.75
C GLY A 264 2.87 5.63 6.13
N ALA A 265 2.71 4.66 7.02
CA ALA A 265 3.27 4.64 8.36
C ALA A 265 3.83 3.26 8.65
N SER A 266 5.07 3.16 9.13
CA SER A 266 5.66 1.91 9.59
C SER A 266 6.18 2.03 11.02
N LEU A 267 5.99 0.98 11.79
CA LEU A 267 6.49 0.84 13.15
C LEU A 267 7.47 -0.33 13.22
N GLU A 268 8.64 -0.04 13.77
CA GLU A 268 9.67 -1.00 14.14
C GLU A 268 9.95 -0.91 15.64
N PHE A 269 10.63 -1.92 16.19
CA PHE A 269 11.11 -1.82 17.56
C PHE A 269 12.16 -0.71 17.65
N PRO A 270 12.03 0.28 18.56
CA PRO A 270 12.95 1.43 18.60
C PRO A 270 14.39 0.98 18.84
N ALA A 271 15.31 1.37 17.96
CA ALA A 271 16.73 1.04 18.09
C ALA A 271 17.34 1.42 19.45
N PRO A 272 17.02 2.59 20.06
CA PRO A 272 17.52 2.92 21.40
C PRO A 272 17.11 1.93 22.50
N LEU A 273 15.95 1.28 22.35
CA LEU A 273 15.49 0.25 23.28
C LEU A 273 16.13 -1.11 22.98
N ALA A 274 16.41 -1.40 21.70
CA ALA A 274 17.08 -2.63 21.29
C ALA A 274 18.53 -2.69 21.77
N ASP A 275 19.24 -1.56 21.74
CA ASP A 275 20.63 -1.46 22.19
C ASP A 275 20.76 -1.53 23.72
N GLY A 276 19.72 -1.12 24.48
CA GLY A 276 19.67 -1.27 25.94
C GLY A 276 19.36 -2.68 26.43
N LEU A 277 18.93 -3.59 25.55
CA LEU A 277 18.63 -5.00 25.85
C LEU A 277 19.79 -5.96 25.47
N ARG A 278 20.86 -5.45 24.86
CA ARG A 278 22.09 -6.18 24.55
C ARG A 278 23.12 -6.07 25.66
#